data_AF-A0A2V2DS14-F1
#
_entry.id   AF-A0A2V2DS14-F1
#
_cell.length_a   1.000
_cell.length_b   1.000
_cell.length_c   1.000
_cell.angle_alpha   90.00
_cell.angle_beta   90.00
_cell.angle_gamma   90.00
#
_symmetry.space_group_name_H-M   'P 1'
#
loop_
_entity.id
_entity.type
_entity.pdbx_description
1 polymer ?
#
loop_
_entity_poly.entity_id
_entity_poly.type
_entity_poly.pdbx_seq_one_letter_code
_entity_poly.pdbx_strand_id
1 'polypeptide(L)'
;MKEDQIRAAVCDVCHKIWQQGWAAANDGNVSVKLGEGRFLATPTGISKSMITPEMLVIINEKGELLQGDRKPTSEIKMHLRCYRERPDAGAVVHAHPPTATGYAVAGIPLDSYSMIETVIAIGSVPIAPYGTPSTAEVPEAIAPFLAEHDVLLLQNHGALSVGCDLQCAYYRMETLELFAKISLTAHLLGGAKEIARPDIERLIGMRASYRVSGRHPGYKHYH
;
A
#
# COMPACT_ATOMS: atom_id res chain seq x y z
N MET A 1 -21.11 -3.77 -0.28
CA MET A 1 -21.04 -4.93 0.63
C MET A 1 -21.66 -4.54 1.96
N LYS A 2 -22.22 -5.49 2.72
CA LYS A 2 -22.66 -5.22 4.10
C LYS A 2 -21.42 -5.04 4.99
N GLU A 3 -21.54 -4.25 6.07
CA GLU A 3 -20.43 -3.95 6.97
C GLU A 3 -19.74 -5.20 7.51
N ASP A 4 -20.51 -6.22 7.95
CA ASP A 4 -19.96 -7.47 8.48
C ASP A 4 -19.05 -8.20 7.47
N GLN A 5 -19.41 -8.15 6.18
CA GLN A 5 -18.59 -8.73 5.11
C GLN A 5 -17.29 -7.95 4.92
N ILE A 6 -17.33 -6.62 5.06
CA ILE A 6 -16.15 -5.77 4.97
C ILE A 6 -15.23 -6.04 6.17
N ARG A 7 -15.79 -6.16 7.38
CA ARG A 7 -15.04 -6.50 8.59
C ARG A 7 -14.33 -7.84 8.45
N ALA A 8 -15.05 -8.88 8.01
CA ALA A 8 -14.46 -10.19 7.76
C ALA A 8 -13.34 -10.14 6.71
N ALA A 9 -13.53 -9.38 5.62
CA ALA A 9 -12.51 -9.21 4.58
C ALA A 9 -11.26 -8.46 5.10
N VAL A 10 -11.42 -7.44 5.95
CA VAL A 10 -10.28 -6.75 6.58
C VAL A 10 -9.50 -7.70 7.47
N CYS A 11 -10.18 -8.55 8.25
CA CYS A 11 -9.52 -9.59 9.06
C CYS A 11 -8.75 -10.59 8.18
N ASP A 12 -9.34 -11.07 7.08
CA ASP A 12 -8.67 -11.96 6.13
C ASP A 12 -7.39 -11.33 5.56
N VAL A 13 -7.44 -10.07 5.10
CA VAL A 13 -6.23 -9.35 4.64
C VAL A 13 -5.20 -9.22 5.75
N CYS A 14 -5.61 -8.90 6.98
CA CYS A 14 -4.69 -8.82 8.12
C CYS A 14 -4.01 -10.16 8.40
N HIS A 15 -4.75 -11.27 8.36
CA HIS A 15 -4.18 -12.59 8.54
C HIS A 15 -3.22 -12.94 7.41
N LYS A 16 -3.55 -12.61 6.16
CA LYS A 16 -2.68 -12.84 5.00
C LYS A 16 -1.37 -12.06 5.09
N ILE A 17 -1.40 -10.76 5.41
CA ILE A 17 -0.15 -9.98 5.54
C ILE A 17 0.75 -10.52 6.65
N TRP A 18 0.17 -11.04 7.74
CA TRP A 18 0.93 -11.71 8.80
C TRP A 18 1.50 -13.06 8.34
N GLN A 19 0.69 -13.90 7.69
CA GLN A 19 1.11 -15.21 7.17
C GLN A 19 2.24 -15.10 6.14
N GLN A 20 2.25 -14.03 5.33
CA GLN A 20 3.32 -13.74 4.38
C GLN A 20 4.57 -13.13 5.03
N GLY A 21 4.55 -12.86 6.34
CA GLY A 21 5.65 -12.25 7.08
C GLY A 21 5.85 -10.76 6.78
N TRP A 22 4.82 -10.06 6.31
CA TRP A 22 4.88 -8.61 6.04
C TRP A 22 4.48 -7.76 7.25
N ALA A 23 4.09 -8.39 8.35
CA ALA A 23 3.77 -7.74 9.60
C ALA A 23 4.30 -8.59 10.76
N ALA A 24 5.02 -7.97 11.70
CA ALA A 24 5.56 -8.56 12.91
C ALA A 24 4.96 -7.91 14.16
N ALA A 25 4.76 -8.72 15.21
CA ALA A 25 4.12 -8.28 16.46
C ALA A 25 2.78 -7.57 16.19
N ASN A 26 2.72 -6.25 16.35
CA ASN A 26 1.52 -5.41 16.26
C ASN A 26 1.62 -4.30 15.20
N ASP A 27 2.58 -4.41 14.28
CA ASP A 27 2.76 -3.45 13.20
C ASP A 27 1.77 -3.67 12.03
N GLY A 28 1.89 -2.84 11.00
CA GLY A 28 1.00 -2.83 9.84
C GLY A 28 -0.40 -2.32 10.20
N ASN A 29 -1.16 -1.90 9.19
CA ASN A 29 -2.54 -1.48 9.39
C ASN A 29 -3.32 -1.44 8.08
N VAL A 30 -4.63 -1.62 8.21
CA VAL A 30 -5.57 -1.68 7.09
C VAL A 30 -6.73 -0.74 7.38
N SER A 31 -7.18 -0.01 6.37
CA SER A 31 -8.45 0.71 6.43
C SER A 31 -9.26 0.61 5.14
N VAL A 32 -10.57 0.77 5.25
CA VAL A 32 -11.54 0.72 4.14
C VAL A 32 -12.53 1.87 4.30
N LYS A 33 -12.84 2.55 3.20
CA LYS A 33 -13.87 3.60 3.13
C LYS A 33 -15.26 2.98 3.11
N LEU A 34 -16.14 3.37 4.02
CA LEU A 34 -17.51 2.84 4.15
C LEU A 34 -18.58 3.74 3.48
N GLY A 35 -18.25 5.00 3.22
CA GLY A 35 -19.19 6.03 2.74
C GLY A 35 -19.43 7.13 3.78
N GLU A 36 -19.99 8.27 3.38
CA GLU A 36 -20.40 9.37 4.29
C GLU A 36 -19.28 9.85 5.24
N GLY A 37 -18.03 9.88 4.76
CA GLY A 37 -16.87 10.28 5.58
C GLY A 37 -16.50 9.29 6.70
N ARG A 38 -16.99 8.04 6.62
CA ARG A 38 -16.67 6.96 7.57
C ARG A 38 -15.66 5.97 7.02
N PHE A 39 -14.76 5.51 7.89
CA PHE A 39 -13.72 4.56 7.56
C PHE A 39 -13.65 3.45 8.61
N LEU A 40 -13.59 2.20 8.16
CA LEU A 40 -13.25 1.07 8.99
C LEU A 40 -11.72 0.97 9.08
N ALA A 41 -11.16 0.76 10.26
CA ALA A 41 -9.71 0.66 10.45
C ALA A 41 -9.34 -0.40 11.49
N THR A 42 -8.14 -0.95 11.35
CA THR A 42 -7.54 -1.80 12.39
C THR A 42 -7.17 -0.97 13.63
N PRO A 43 -7.37 -1.50 14.85
CA PRO A 43 -6.94 -0.83 16.07
C PRO A 43 -5.41 -0.87 16.24
N THR A 44 -4.89 0.01 17.09
CA THR A 44 -3.47 0.00 17.50
C THR A 44 -3.18 -1.16 18.45
N GLY A 45 -1.93 -1.64 18.46
CA GLY A 45 -1.42 -2.59 19.46
C GLY A 45 -1.90 -4.03 19.33
N ILE A 46 -2.64 -4.37 18.27
CA ILE A 46 -3.16 -5.73 18.03
C ILE A 46 -2.43 -6.38 16.86
N SER A 47 -1.94 -7.60 17.11
CA SER A 47 -1.33 -8.41 16.06
C SER A 47 -2.32 -8.76 14.96
N LYS A 48 -1.87 -8.69 13.70
CA LYS A 48 -2.71 -8.99 12.54
C LYS A 48 -3.10 -10.47 12.44
N SER A 49 -2.42 -11.37 13.15
CA SER A 49 -2.87 -12.76 13.34
C SER A 49 -4.06 -12.91 14.29
N MET A 50 -4.27 -11.95 15.21
CA MET A 50 -5.25 -12.06 16.30
C MET A 50 -6.44 -11.11 16.12
N ILE A 51 -6.50 -10.38 15.02
CA ILE A 51 -7.56 -9.40 14.79
C ILE A 51 -8.90 -10.09 14.50
N THR A 52 -9.97 -9.56 15.07
CA THR A 52 -11.34 -10.07 14.87
C THR A 52 -12.26 -8.94 14.42
N PRO A 53 -13.40 -9.25 13.75
CA PRO A 53 -14.34 -8.24 13.25
C PRO A 53 -14.79 -7.22 14.30
N GLU A 54 -14.96 -7.65 15.55
CA GLU A 54 -15.43 -6.86 16.69
C GLU A 54 -14.35 -5.89 17.19
N MET A 55 -13.08 -6.18 16.93
CA MET A 55 -11.97 -5.31 17.31
C MET A 55 -11.77 -4.15 16.33
N LEU A 56 -12.32 -4.23 15.11
CA LEU A 56 -12.22 -3.17 14.11
C LEU A 56 -13.06 -1.96 14.52
N VAL A 57 -12.52 -0.77 14.26
CA VAL A 57 -13.12 0.49 14.68
C VAL A 57 -13.60 1.28 13.48
N ILE A 58 -14.65 2.09 13.66
CA ILE A 58 -15.07 3.08 12.67
C ILE A 58 -14.65 4.46 13.15
N ILE A 59 -14.07 5.24 12.24
CA ILE A 59 -13.62 6.60 12.47
C ILE A 59 -14.24 7.55 11.44
N ASN A 60 -14.21 8.86 11.75
CA ASN A 60 -14.51 9.92 10.79
C ASN A 60 -13.27 10.42 10.04
N GLU A 61 -13.45 11.42 9.17
CA GLU A 61 -12.38 12.06 8.39
C GLU A 61 -11.29 12.77 9.22
N LYS A 62 -11.58 13.07 10.49
CA LYS A 62 -10.60 13.63 11.44
C LYS A 62 -9.81 12.55 12.19
N GLY A 63 -10.14 11.27 11.98
CA GLY A 63 -9.57 10.16 12.72
C GLY A 63 -10.18 9.96 14.11
N GLU A 64 -11.30 10.61 14.40
CA GLU A 64 -12.01 10.48 15.67
C GLU A 64 -12.87 9.20 15.64
N LEU A 65 -12.89 8.50 16.78
CA LEU A 65 -13.62 7.25 16.94
C LEU A 65 -15.14 7.49 16.92
N LEU A 66 -15.84 6.80 16.02
CA LEU A 66 -17.31 6.79 15.93
C LEU A 66 -17.93 5.51 16.51
N GLN A 67 -17.28 4.35 16.31
CA GLN A 67 -17.77 3.06 16.79
C GLN A 67 -16.62 2.10 17.14
N GLY A 68 -16.81 1.33 18.20
CA GLY A 68 -15.86 0.36 18.75
C GLY A 68 -15.20 0.86 20.04
N ASP A 69 -14.54 -0.05 20.77
CA ASP A 69 -14.01 0.24 22.11
C ASP A 69 -12.47 0.33 22.15
N ARG A 70 -11.83 0.37 20.98
CA ARG A 70 -10.38 0.41 20.82
C ARG A 70 -9.93 1.71 20.18
N LYS A 71 -8.66 2.06 20.39
CA LYS A 71 -8.04 3.17 19.68
C LYS A 71 -7.68 2.74 18.24
N PRO A 72 -7.93 3.58 17.22
CA PRO A 72 -7.46 3.30 15.86
C PRO A 72 -5.92 3.20 15.83
N THR A 73 -5.37 2.66 14.74
CA THR A 73 -3.92 2.68 14.49
C THR A 73 -3.34 4.09 14.67
N SER A 74 -2.12 4.19 15.22
CA SER A 74 -1.44 5.48 15.41
C SER A 74 -1.09 6.17 14.09
N GLU A 75 -1.11 5.43 12.98
CA GLU A 75 -0.77 5.90 11.64
C GLU A 75 -1.98 6.27 10.79
N ILE A 76 -3.15 6.38 11.40
CA ILE A 76 -4.39 6.60 10.67
C ILE A 76 -4.37 7.88 9.82
N LYS A 77 -3.59 8.88 10.22
CA LYS A 77 -3.38 10.12 9.45
C LYS A 77 -2.79 9.86 8.06
N MET A 78 -1.93 8.85 7.92
CA MET A 78 -1.37 8.45 6.63
C MET A 78 -2.46 7.91 5.70
N HIS A 79 -3.35 7.06 6.23
CA HIS A 79 -4.49 6.52 5.48
C HIS A 79 -5.48 7.63 5.09
N LEU A 80 -5.82 8.51 6.03
CA LEU A 80 -6.72 9.64 5.78
C LEU A 80 -6.14 10.61 4.75
N ARG A 81 -4.81 10.80 4.70
CA ARG A 81 -4.18 11.57 3.63
C ARG A 81 -4.44 10.95 2.25
N CYS A 82 -4.32 9.63 2.13
CA CYS A 82 -4.64 8.92 0.89
C CYS A 82 -6.08 9.19 0.47
N TYR A 83 -7.06 8.99 1.35
CA TYR A 83 -8.47 9.22 1.00
C TYR A 83 -8.80 10.67 0.64
N ARG A 84 -8.09 11.64 1.23
CA ARG A 84 -8.28 13.07 0.93
C ARG A 84 -7.74 13.45 -0.45
N GLU A 85 -6.55 12.98 -0.79
CA GLU A 85 -5.91 13.29 -2.08
C GLU A 85 -6.46 12.42 -3.22
N ARG A 86 -7.06 11.26 -2.89
CA ARG A 86 -7.51 10.26 -3.85
C ARG A 86 -8.97 9.91 -3.65
N PRO A 87 -9.90 10.60 -4.36
CA PRO A 87 -11.31 10.25 -4.35
C PRO A 87 -11.59 8.81 -4.83
N ASP A 88 -10.70 8.26 -5.66
CA ASP A 88 -10.75 6.88 -6.16
C ASP A 88 -10.24 5.83 -5.17
N ALA A 89 -9.70 6.22 -4.02
CA ALA A 89 -9.26 5.31 -2.97
C ALA A 89 -10.46 4.76 -2.16
N GLY A 90 -10.61 3.43 -2.18
CA GLY A 90 -11.57 2.70 -1.35
C GLY A 90 -10.94 1.93 -0.20
N ALA A 91 -9.64 1.63 -0.27
CA ALA A 91 -8.90 1.00 0.82
C ALA A 91 -7.41 1.38 0.81
N VAL A 92 -6.77 1.22 1.96
CA VAL A 92 -5.33 1.45 2.15
C VAL A 92 -4.76 0.34 3.03
N VAL A 93 -3.63 -0.23 2.60
CA VAL A 93 -2.86 -1.25 3.33
C VAL A 93 -1.44 -0.74 3.52
N HIS A 94 -1.01 -0.66 4.77
CA HIS A 94 0.36 -0.41 5.18
C HIS A 94 0.94 -1.66 5.85
N ALA A 95 2.16 -2.02 5.45
CA ALA A 95 2.87 -3.19 5.95
C ALA A 95 4.40 -3.03 5.79
N HIS A 96 5.14 -4.01 6.29
CA HIS A 96 6.60 -4.13 6.26
C HIS A 96 7.07 -5.38 5.50
N PRO A 97 6.71 -5.54 4.21
CA PRO A 97 7.19 -6.68 3.43
C PRO A 97 8.74 -6.65 3.36
N PRO A 98 9.45 -7.73 3.75
CA PRO A 98 10.88 -7.65 4.06
C PRO A 98 11.76 -7.17 2.91
N THR A 99 11.50 -7.64 1.69
CA THR A 99 12.37 -7.29 0.55
C THR A 99 12.12 -5.85 0.12
N ALA A 100 10.86 -5.45 -0.07
CA ALA A 100 10.53 -4.08 -0.44
C ALA A 100 10.95 -3.07 0.64
N THR A 101 10.80 -3.43 1.92
CA THR A 101 11.30 -2.62 3.04
C THR A 101 12.83 -2.53 3.01
N GLY A 102 13.54 -3.59 2.62
CA GLY A 102 14.98 -3.56 2.38
C GLY A 102 15.41 -2.52 1.33
N TYR A 103 14.66 -2.40 0.23
CA TYR A 103 14.87 -1.33 -0.76
C TYR A 103 14.65 0.07 -0.16
N ALA A 104 13.58 0.24 0.63
CA ALA A 104 13.29 1.50 1.30
C ALA A 104 14.37 1.91 2.32
N VAL A 105 14.95 0.94 3.04
CA VAL A 105 16.09 1.13 3.96
C VAL A 105 17.38 1.45 3.21
N ALA A 106 17.59 0.80 2.06
CA ALA A 106 18.76 1.05 1.21
C ALA A 106 18.71 2.38 0.44
N GLY A 107 17.57 3.06 0.44
CA GLY A 107 17.37 4.28 -0.35
C GLY A 107 17.32 4.00 -1.86
N ILE A 108 16.93 2.78 -2.26
CA ILE A 108 16.87 2.36 -3.67
C ILE A 108 15.39 2.26 -4.09
N PRO A 109 14.91 3.10 -5.01
CA PRO A 109 13.55 3.01 -5.52
C PRO A 109 13.35 1.71 -6.32
N LEU A 110 12.09 1.31 -6.52
CA LEU A 110 11.73 0.18 -7.36
C LEU A 110 11.16 0.69 -8.67
N ASP A 111 12.03 1.04 -9.60
CA ASP A 111 11.68 1.74 -10.84
C ASP A 111 12.20 1.06 -12.12
N SER A 112 12.78 -0.14 -12.00
CA SER A 112 13.17 -0.94 -13.17
C SER A 112 11.94 -1.52 -13.90
N TYR A 113 11.90 -1.39 -15.23
CA TYR A 113 10.81 -1.92 -16.06
C TYR A 113 11.16 -3.29 -16.64
N SER A 114 11.41 -4.27 -15.76
CA SER A 114 11.94 -5.59 -16.16
C SER A 114 10.93 -6.75 -16.08
N MET A 115 9.73 -6.52 -15.54
CA MET A 115 8.69 -7.53 -15.36
C MET A 115 7.35 -7.03 -15.88
N ILE A 116 6.70 -7.79 -16.76
CA ILE A 116 5.48 -7.37 -17.46
C ILE A 116 4.36 -7.05 -16.46
N GLU A 117 4.17 -7.91 -15.46
CA GLU A 117 3.11 -7.81 -14.47
C GLU A 117 3.24 -6.54 -13.62
N THR A 118 4.47 -6.20 -13.19
CA THR A 118 4.70 -5.01 -12.34
C THR A 118 4.52 -3.72 -13.15
N VAL A 119 4.97 -3.72 -14.41
CA VAL A 119 4.77 -2.60 -15.35
C VAL A 119 3.29 -2.32 -15.61
N ILE A 120 2.43 -3.35 -15.63
CA ILE A 120 0.98 -3.16 -15.81
C ILE A 120 0.31 -2.75 -14.48
N ALA A 121 0.68 -3.40 -13.38
CA ALA A 121 -0.08 -3.33 -12.14
C ALA A 121 0.23 -2.08 -11.30
N ILE A 122 1.51 -1.75 -11.12
CA ILE A 122 1.95 -0.73 -10.15
C ILE A 122 2.96 0.29 -10.73
N GLY A 123 3.62 -0.03 -11.85
CA GLY A 123 4.62 0.83 -12.45
C GLY A 123 5.85 1.01 -11.55
N SER A 124 6.54 2.15 -11.70
CA SER A 124 7.63 2.51 -10.80
C SER A 124 7.11 2.96 -9.44
N VAL A 125 7.85 2.58 -8.40
CA VAL A 125 7.51 2.80 -7.00
C VAL A 125 8.59 3.69 -6.36
N PRO A 126 8.25 4.95 -6.03
CA PRO A 126 9.18 5.88 -5.42
C PRO A 126 9.35 5.57 -3.93
N ILE A 127 10.38 6.20 -3.35
CA ILE A 127 10.56 6.28 -1.90
C ILE A 127 10.09 7.65 -1.42
N ALA A 128 9.08 7.67 -0.55
CA ALA A 128 8.71 8.86 0.20
C ALA A 128 9.80 9.16 1.25
N PRO A 129 10.22 10.42 1.41
CA PRO A 129 11.21 10.81 2.42
C PRO A 129 10.83 10.36 3.83
N TYR A 130 11.85 10.18 4.68
CA TYR A 130 11.63 9.84 6.08
C TYR A 130 10.70 10.85 6.77
N GLY A 131 9.75 10.33 7.53
CA GLY A 131 8.95 11.08 8.47
C GLY A 131 8.73 10.23 9.72
N THR A 132 8.66 10.87 10.88
CA THR A 132 8.44 10.17 12.15
C THR A 132 7.01 9.60 12.18
N PRO A 133 6.82 8.27 12.35
CA PRO A 133 5.49 7.67 12.39
C PRO A 133 4.60 8.29 13.48
N SER A 134 3.28 8.26 13.27
CA SER A 134 2.27 8.86 14.18
C SER A 134 2.28 10.40 14.27
N THR A 135 3.16 11.09 13.54
CA THR A 135 3.17 12.55 13.40
C THR A 135 2.45 13.00 12.11
N ALA A 136 2.55 14.28 11.75
CA ALA A 136 2.12 14.78 10.44
C ALA A 136 3.17 14.55 9.34
N GLU A 137 4.41 14.18 9.70
CA GLU A 137 5.54 14.10 8.76
C GLU A 137 5.34 13.04 7.68
N VAL A 138 4.93 11.82 8.05
CA VAL A 138 4.66 10.75 7.06
C VAL A 138 3.51 11.14 6.10
N PRO A 139 2.33 11.61 6.57
CA PRO A 139 1.30 12.15 5.70
C PRO A 139 1.79 13.22 4.72
N GLU A 140 2.61 14.18 5.16
CA GLU A 140 3.15 15.21 4.26
C GLU A 140 4.19 14.66 3.28
N ALA A 141 5.02 13.70 3.72
CA ALA A 141 6.04 13.08 2.89
C ALA A 141 5.44 12.26 1.73
N ILE A 142 4.31 11.58 1.94
CA ILE A 142 3.68 10.78 0.87
C ILE A 142 2.86 11.63 -0.12
N ALA A 143 2.38 12.80 0.32
CA ALA A 143 1.39 13.58 -0.42
C ALA A 143 1.79 13.94 -1.87
N PRO A 144 3.04 14.36 -2.16
CA PRO A 144 3.46 14.68 -3.52
C PRO A 144 3.35 13.49 -4.50
N PHE A 145 3.37 12.26 -4.00
CA PHE A 145 3.37 11.06 -4.83
C PHE A 145 1.97 10.49 -5.07
N LEU A 146 0.99 10.84 -4.22
CA LEU A 146 -0.34 10.23 -4.25
C LEU A 146 -1.10 10.50 -5.56
N ALA A 147 -0.82 11.61 -6.26
CA ALA A 147 -1.47 11.94 -7.52
C ALA A 147 -1.17 10.93 -8.65
N GLU A 148 0.02 10.31 -8.63
CA GLU A 148 0.53 9.46 -9.71
C GLU A 148 0.68 7.99 -9.31
N HIS A 149 0.85 7.71 -8.01
CA HIS A 149 1.21 6.38 -7.52
C HIS A 149 0.11 5.72 -6.70
N ASP A 150 -0.02 4.41 -6.87
CA ASP A 150 -0.86 3.56 -6.03
C ASP A 150 -0.07 2.80 -4.96
N VAL A 151 1.26 2.79 -5.07
CA VAL A 151 2.18 2.11 -4.16
C VAL A 151 3.37 3.02 -3.89
N LEU A 152 3.79 3.09 -2.63
CA LEU A 152 4.93 3.87 -2.17
C LEU A 152 5.80 3.03 -1.23
N LEU A 153 7.12 3.16 -1.37
CA LEU A 153 8.06 2.81 -0.31
C LEU A 153 8.18 3.99 0.66
N LEU A 154 8.39 3.71 1.94
CA LEU A 154 8.56 4.69 3.00
C LEU A 154 9.98 4.54 3.57
N GLN A 155 10.83 5.56 3.39
CA GLN A 155 12.24 5.49 3.77
C GLN A 155 12.44 5.04 5.22
N ASN A 156 13.26 4.00 5.44
CA ASN A 156 13.54 3.41 6.75
C ASN A 156 12.31 2.93 7.54
N HIS A 157 11.20 2.63 6.86
CA HIS A 157 9.95 2.30 7.52
C HIS A 157 9.30 1.06 6.92
N GLY A 158 8.74 1.17 5.71
CA GLY A 158 7.85 0.14 5.16
C GLY A 158 7.31 0.47 3.79
N ALA A 159 6.09 0.02 3.52
CA ALA A 159 5.38 0.29 2.28
C ALA A 159 3.92 0.68 2.53
N LEU A 160 3.36 1.40 1.58
CA LEU A 160 1.97 1.82 1.55
C LEU A 160 1.36 1.48 0.20
N SER A 161 0.17 0.90 0.21
CA SER A 161 -0.60 0.61 -1.01
C SER A 161 -2.02 1.15 -0.86
N VAL A 162 -2.49 1.78 -1.93
CA VAL A 162 -3.84 2.34 -2.05
C VAL A 162 -4.57 1.51 -3.09
N GLY A 163 -5.85 1.21 -2.90
CA GLY A 163 -6.69 0.46 -3.84
C GLY A 163 -8.06 1.08 -4.00
N CYS A 164 -8.73 0.83 -5.14
CA CYS A 164 -10.15 1.18 -5.30
C CYS A 164 -11.07 0.39 -4.37
N ASP A 165 -10.59 -0.76 -3.90
CA ASP A 165 -11.16 -1.59 -2.85
C ASP A 165 -10.05 -2.30 -2.08
N LEU A 166 -10.44 -3.06 -1.06
CA LEU A 166 -9.54 -3.76 -0.16
C LEU A 166 -8.67 -4.80 -0.87
N GLN A 167 -9.25 -5.56 -1.80
CA GLN A 167 -8.54 -6.62 -2.52
C GLN A 167 -7.48 -6.02 -3.44
N CYS A 168 -7.82 -4.93 -4.14
CA CYS A 168 -6.90 -4.18 -4.97
C CYS A 168 -5.71 -3.63 -4.16
N ALA A 169 -5.97 -3.03 -2.99
CA ALA A 169 -4.89 -2.53 -2.11
C ALA A 169 -3.96 -3.68 -1.67
N TYR A 170 -4.52 -4.80 -1.22
CA TYR A 170 -3.74 -5.97 -0.83
C TYR A 170 -2.91 -6.55 -1.98
N TYR A 171 -3.50 -6.74 -3.18
CA TYR A 171 -2.78 -7.25 -4.36
C TYR A 171 -1.65 -6.34 -4.81
N ARG A 172 -1.77 -5.04 -4.61
CA ARG A 172 -0.68 -4.08 -4.88
C ARG A 172 0.48 -4.25 -3.91
N MET A 173 0.18 -4.47 -2.62
CA MET A 173 1.22 -4.81 -1.63
C MET A 173 1.91 -6.14 -1.96
N GLU A 174 1.15 -7.14 -2.41
CA GLU A 174 1.69 -8.43 -2.84
C GLU A 174 2.59 -8.31 -4.07
N THR A 175 2.13 -7.54 -5.07
CA THR A 175 2.88 -7.27 -6.29
C THR A 175 4.16 -6.50 -5.98
N LEU A 176 4.14 -5.56 -5.03
CA LEU A 176 5.31 -4.83 -4.59
C LEU A 176 6.40 -5.76 -4.02
N GLU A 177 6.03 -6.67 -3.12
CA GLU A 177 7.01 -7.59 -2.52
C GLU A 177 7.57 -8.56 -3.58
N LEU A 178 6.73 -9.01 -4.51
CA LEU A 178 7.19 -9.82 -5.64
C LEU A 178 8.18 -9.05 -6.53
N PHE A 179 7.85 -7.79 -6.84
CA PHE A 179 8.72 -6.91 -7.62
C PHE A 179 10.07 -6.73 -6.94
N ALA A 180 10.08 -6.49 -5.62
CA ALA A 180 11.30 -6.33 -4.85
C ALA A 180 12.15 -7.61 -4.85
N LYS A 181 11.54 -8.78 -4.65
CA LYS A 181 12.24 -10.09 -4.67
C LYS A 181 12.88 -10.39 -6.02
N ILE A 182 12.16 -10.16 -7.11
CA ILE A 182 12.66 -10.41 -8.46
C ILE A 182 13.76 -9.41 -8.80
N SER A 183 13.59 -8.13 -8.45
CA SER A 183 14.60 -7.10 -8.66
C SER A 183 15.89 -7.40 -7.92
N LEU A 184 15.79 -7.85 -6.66
CA LEU A 184 16.95 -8.26 -5.87
C LEU A 184 17.65 -9.47 -6.50
N THR A 185 16.87 -10.46 -6.93
CA THR A 185 17.41 -11.65 -7.60
C THR A 185 18.13 -11.28 -8.90
N ALA A 186 17.53 -10.42 -9.73
CA ALA A 186 18.13 -9.94 -10.96
C ALA A 186 19.42 -9.16 -10.69
N HIS A 187 19.45 -8.31 -9.65
CA HIS A 187 20.64 -7.59 -9.22
C HIS A 187 21.78 -8.57 -8.85
N LEU A 188 21.49 -9.60 -8.05
CA LEU A 188 22.46 -10.63 -7.68
C LEU A 188 22.98 -11.44 -8.88
N LEU A 189 22.18 -11.57 -9.94
CA LEU A 189 22.55 -12.25 -11.19
C LEU A 189 23.29 -11.34 -12.20
N GLY A 190 23.64 -10.12 -11.82
CA GLY A 190 24.39 -9.17 -12.66
C GLY A 190 23.58 -8.02 -13.25
N GLY A 191 22.34 -7.83 -12.80
CA GLY A 191 21.49 -6.71 -13.18
C GLY A 191 20.30 -7.11 -14.06
N ALA A 192 19.23 -6.33 -13.97
CA ALA A 192 18.02 -6.56 -14.76
C ALA A 192 18.20 -6.04 -16.20
N LYS A 193 17.52 -6.69 -17.16
CA LYS A 193 17.41 -6.21 -18.54
C LYS A 193 16.02 -5.63 -18.73
N GLU A 194 15.94 -4.31 -18.85
CA GLU A 194 14.66 -3.65 -19.00
C GLU A 194 14.02 -3.92 -20.34
N ILE A 195 12.69 -3.95 -20.32
CA ILE A 195 11.83 -4.01 -21.48
C ILE A 195 12.04 -2.72 -22.30
N ALA A 196 12.06 -2.83 -23.62
CA ALA A 196 12.20 -1.64 -24.46
C ALA A 196 11.03 -0.68 -24.26
N ARG A 197 11.30 0.64 -24.26
CA ARG A 197 10.29 1.67 -24.00
C ARG A 197 9.00 1.54 -24.85
N PRO A 198 9.04 1.25 -26.16
CA PRO A 198 7.80 1.06 -26.94
C PRO A 198 6.95 -0.12 -26.46
N ASP A 199 7.58 -1.15 -25.90
CA ASP A 199 6.88 -2.29 -25.32
C ASP A 199 6.29 -1.93 -23.95
N ILE A 200 7.01 -1.17 -23.12
CA ILE A 200 6.49 -0.62 -21.86
C ILE A 200 5.22 0.21 -22.10
N GLU A 201 5.25 1.13 -23.08
CA GLU A 201 4.10 1.96 -23.42
C GLU A 201 2.90 1.12 -23.88
N ARG A 202 3.16 0.02 -24.62
CA ARG A 202 2.13 -0.96 -25.00
C ARG A 202 1.54 -1.66 -23.78
N LEU A 203 2.37 -2.12 -22.85
CA LEU A 203 1.93 -2.77 -21.60
C LEU A 203 1.05 -1.83 -20.76
N ILE A 204 1.45 -0.56 -20.63
CA ILE A 204 0.65 0.45 -19.93
C ILE A 204 -0.71 0.62 -20.62
N GLY A 205 -0.74 0.62 -21.95
CA GLY A 205 -1.99 0.66 -22.73
C GLY A 205 -2.94 -0.53 -22.47
N MET A 206 -2.41 -1.71 -22.09
CA MET A 206 -3.21 -2.91 -21.78
C MET A 206 -3.97 -2.79 -20.45
N ARG A 207 -3.65 -1.81 -19.58
CA ARG A 207 -4.38 -1.59 -18.32
C ARG A 207 -5.88 -1.38 -18.56
N ALA A 208 -6.26 -0.72 -19.66
CA ALA A 208 -7.65 -0.48 -20.01
C ALA A 208 -8.41 -1.77 -20.34
N SER A 209 -7.81 -2.69 -21.11
CA SER A 209 -8.45 -3.97 -21.46
C SER A 209 -8.54 -4.91 -20.26
N TYR A 210 -7.54 -4.87 -19.37
CA TYR A 210 -7.53 -5.64 -18.12
C TYR A 210 -8.31 -4.98 -16.98
N ARG A 211 -8.89 -3.80 -17.20
CA ARG A 211 -9.65 -3.04 -16.18
C ARG A 211 -8.85 -2.80 -14.90
N VAL A 212 -7.54 -2.57 -15.04
CA VAL A 212 -6.68 -2.21 -13.92
C VAL A 212 -7.06 -0.79 -13.48
N SER A 213 -7.54 -0.66 -12.24
CA SER A 213 -7.98 0.60 -11.66
C SER A 213 -6.80 1.44 -11.14
N GLY A 214 -7.10 2.64 -10.62
CA GLY A 214 -6.14 3.52 -9.95
C GLY A 214 -5.14 4.20 -10.88
N ARG A 215 -4.10 4.81 -10.28
CA ARG A 215 -3.11 5.63 -10.97
C ARG A 215 -1.94 4.80 -11.48
N HIS A 216 -1.16 5.41 -12.34
CA HIS A 216 0.06 4.82 -12.87
C HIS A 216 1.01 5.94 -13.28
N PRO A 217 2.28 5.88 -12.90
CA PRO A 217 3.23 6.98 -13.14
C PRO A 217 3.73 7.06 -14.58
N GLY A 218 3.38 6.09 -15.42
CA GLY A 218 3.88 5.97 -16.78
C GLY A 218 5.28 5.37 -16.79
N TYR A 219 6.16 5.91 -17.64
CA TYR A 219 7.58 5.57 -17.67
C TYR A 219 8.38 6.62 -16.90
N LYS A 220 8.88 6.26 -15.72
CA LYS A 220 9.51 7.18 -14.77
C LYS A 220 10.53 6.45 -13.91
N HIS A 221 11.77 6.95 -13.91
CA HIS A 221 12.88 6.54 -13.05
C HIS A 221 13.14 7.61 -11.99
N TYR A 222 13.66 7.19 -10.84
CA TYR A 222 14.02 8.02 -9.70
C TYR A 222 15.53 7.94 -9.48
N HIS A 223 16.14 9.05 -9.06
CA HIS A 223 17.57 9.17 -8.80
C HIS A 223 17.83 9.48 -7.34
#